data_AF-A0A6C1XZ78-F1
#
_entry.id   AF-A0A6C1XZ78-F1
#
_cell.length_a   1.000
_cell.length_b   1.000
_cell.length_c   1.000
_cell.angle_alpha   90.00
_cell.angle_beta   90.00
_cell.angle_gamma   90.00
#
_symmetry.space_group_name_H-M   'P 1'
#
loop_
_entity.id
_entity.type
_entity.pdbx_description
1 polymer ?
#
loop_
_entity_poly.entity_id
_entity_poly.type
_entity_poly.pdbx_seq_one_letter_code
_entity_poly.pdbx_strand_id
1 'polypeptide(L)'
;QLAGEQVALSDEVNQSEQTTNFHNRAIAWLLYSAGYLYCDAMEACDVYTRQCSTLINTIELATLGATLAAGGVNPLTHKRVLQADNVPYILAEMMMEGLHGRSGDWAYRVGLPGKSGVGGGILAVVPGVMGIAA
;
A
#
# COMPACT_ATOMS: atom_id res chain seq x y z
N GLN A 1 -11.53 3.52 -4.87
CA GLN A 1 -11.81 2.34 -5.75
C GLN A 1 -11.50 1.02 -5.03
N LEU A 2 -10.28 0.80 -4.56
CA LEU A 2 -9.92 -0.44 -3.86
C LEU A 2 -10.46 -0.50 -2.42
N ALA A 3 -10.30 0.58 -1.66
CA ALA A 3 -10.60 0.62 -0.23
C ALA A 3 -11.99 1.18 0.11
N GLY A 4 -12.34 2.33 -0.48
CA GLY A 4 -13.57 3.05 -0.21
C GLY A 4 -13.63 4.32 -1.05
N GLU A 5 -14.73 5.08 -0.91
CA GLU A 5 -14.90 6.39 -1.55
C GLU A 5 -14.45 7.56 -0.67
N GLN A 6 -14.37 7.35 0.65
CA GLN A 6 -14.03 8.41 1.62
C GLN A 6 -12.53 8.56 1.87
N VAL A 7 -11.70 7.69 1.27
CA VAL A 7 -10.24 7.83 1.31
C VAL A 7 -9.86 9.15 0.66
N ALA A 8 -9.26 10.04 1.45
CA ALA A 8 -8.92 11.40 1.05
C ALA A 8 -7.57 11.81 1.62
N LEU A 9 -6.91 12.77 0.97
CA LEU A 9 -5.66 13.37 1.45
C LEU A 9 -5.92 14.14 2.76
N SER A 10 -5.05 13.98 3.75
CA SER A 10 -4.94 14.91 4.86
C SER A 10 -3.92 15.99 4.52
N ASP A 11 -4.36 17.24 4.38
CA ASP A 11 -3.48 18.37 4.12
C ASP A 11 -2.47 18.58 5.27
N GLU A 12 -2.88 18.31 6.51
CA GLU A 12 -2.02 18.41 7.69
C GLU A 12 -0.87 17.40 7.64
N VAL A 13 -1.19 16.11 7.43
CA VAL A 13 -0.17 15.06 7.30
C VAL A 13 0.71 15.33 6.09
N ASN A 14 0.11 15.75 4.97
CA ASN A 14 0.86 16.02 3.76
C ASN A 14 1.86 17.16 3.94
N GLN A 15 1.43 18.29 4.51
CA GLN A 15 2.31 19.41 4.77
C GLN A 15 3.47 19.03 5.71
N SER A 16 3.18 18.28 6.77
CA SER A 16 4.18 17.79 7.71
C SER A 16 5.22 16.89 7.02
N GLU A 17 4.77 15.89 6.28
CA GLU A 17 5.65 14.94 5.58
C GLU A 17 6.48 15.62 4.48
N GLN A 18 5.86 16.50 3.68
CA GLN A 18 6.56 17.22 2.61
C GLN A 18 7.72 18.07 3.13
N THR A 19 7.60 18.62 4.34
CA THR A 19 8.64 19.46 4.94
C THR A 19 9.71 18.68 5.69
N THR A 20 9.57 17.35 5.80
CA THR A 20 10.47 16.49 6.58
C THR A 20 10.99 15.26 5.81
N ASN A 21 10.48 14.98 4.60
CA ASN A 21 10.83 13.84 3.75
C ASN A 21 12.24 13.87 3.11
N PHE A 22 13.23 14.53 3.72
CA PHE A 22 14.56 14.75 3.14
C PHE A 22 15.26 13.45 2.71
N HIS A 23 15.09 12.37 3.47
CA HIS A 23 15.68 11.07 3.12
C HIS A 23 15.04 10.47 1.86
N ASN A 24 13.73 10.62 1.68
CA ASN A 24 13.04 10.17 0.47
C ASN A 24 13.49 10.98 -0.75
N ARG A 25 13.76 12.28 -0.59
CA ARG A 25 14.36 13.10 -1.67
C ARG A 25 15.73 12.56 -2.09
N ALA A 26 16.56 12.15 -1.13
CA ALA A 26 17.86 11.55 -1.43
C ALA A 26 17.70 10.21 -2.18
N ILE A 27 16.78 9.35 -1.74
CA ILE A 27 16.45 8.09 -2.43
C ILE A 27 15.99 8.36 -3.87
N ALA A 28 15.10 9.33 -4.08
CA ALA A 28 14.63 9.69 -5.41
C ALA A 28 15.79 10.10 -6.34
N TRP A 29 16.73 10.91 -5.85
CA TRP A 29 17.92 11.27 -6.64
C TRP A 29 18.87 10.10 -6.90
N LEU A 30 19.03 9.17 -5.95
CA LEU A 30 19.80 7.95 -6.18
C LEU A 30 19.17 7.08 -7.27
N LEU A 31 17.85 6.89 -7.25
CA LEU A 31 17.11 6.15 -8.26
C LEU A 31 17.21 6.82 -9.64
N TYR A 32 17.06 8.15 -9.68
CA TYR A 32 17.18 8.92 -10.92
C TYR A 32 18.58 8.79 -11.52
N SER A 33 19.62 8.98 -10.69
CA SER A 33 21.03 8.84 -11.08
C SER A 33 21.35 7.43 -11.62
N ALA A 34 20.77 6.39 -11.01
CA ALA A 34 20.97 5.01 -11.41
C ALA A 34 20.08 4.54 -12.59
N GLY A 35 19.18 5.39 -13.11
CA GLY A 35 18.27 5.05 -14.21
C GLY A 35 17.06 4.21 -13.82
N TYR A 36 16.69 4.18 -12.53
CA TYR A 36 15.55 3.44 -11.98
C TYR A 36 14.39 4.34 -11.53
N LEU A 37 14.39 5.61 -11.95
CA LEU A 37 13.28 6.53 -11.78
C LEU A 37 12.83 7.03 -13.15
N TYR A 38 11.53 6.95 -13.42
CA TYR A 38 10.99 7.07 -14.78
C TYR A 38 10.21 8.38 -15.03
N CYS A 39 10.34 9.34 -14.11
CA CYS A 39 9.82 10.71 -14.21
C CYS A 39 10.76 11.67 -13.45
N ASP A 40 10.36 12.93 -13.30
CA ASP A 40 11.13 13.89 -12.49
C ASP A 40 11.26 13.41 -11.02
N ALA A 41 12.44 13.58 -10.45
CA ALA A 41 12.73 13.05 -9.12
C ALA A 41 11.89 13.67 -8.01
N MET A 42 11.65 14.98 -8.08
CA MET A 42 10.87 15.67 -7.07
C MET A 42 9.37 15.52 -7.30
N GLU A 43 8.93 15.37 -8.55
CA GLU A 43 7.56 14.94 -8.87
C GLU A 43 7.25 13.56 -8.26
N ALA A 44 8.13 12.57 -8.45
CA ALA A 44 7.97 11.24 -7.87
C ALA A 44 7.91 11.29 -6.34
N CYS A 45 8.83 12.03 -5.71
CA CYS A 45 8.89 12.19 -4.26
C CYS A 45 7.64 12.90 -3.70
N ASP A 46 7.14 13.92 -4.41
CA ASP A 46 5.93 14.65 -4.05
C ASP A 46 4.69 13.74 -4.09
N VAL A 47 4.47 13.05 -5.21
CA VAL A 47 3.31 12.15 -5.37
C VAL A 47 3.37 10.97 -4.38
N TYR A 48 4.55 10.39 -4.16
CA TYR A 48 4.73 9.36 -3.12
C TYR A 48 4.33 9.87 -1.74
N THR A 49 4.76 11.09 -1.40
CA THR A 49 4.42 11.71 -0.11
C THR A 49 2.92 11.91 0.03
N ARG A 50 2.23 12.41 -1.01
CA ARG A 50 0.76 12.56 -1.01
C ARG A 50 0.04 11.23 -0.84
N GLN A 51 0.49 10.17 -1.51
CA GLN A 51 -0.09 8.84 -1.37
C GLN A 51 -0.01 8.34 0.08
N CYS A 52 1.09 8.59 0.79
CA CYS A 52 1.24 8.22 2.20
C CYS A 52 0.42 9.08 3.17
N SER A 53 -0.07 10.24 2.73
CA SER A 53 -0.81 11.19 3.58
C SER A 53 -2.33 11.05 3.48
N THR A 54 -2.87 10.01 2.85
CA THR A 54 -4.31 9.77 2.82
C THR A 54 -4.81 9.15 4.12
N LEU A 55 -6.01 9.54 4.56
CA LEU A 55 -6.70 8.92 5.68
C LEU A 55 -7.55 7.76 5.19
N ILE A 56 -7.55 6.69 5.98
CA ILE A 56 -8.31 5.47 5.73
C ILE A 56 -8.66 4.86 7.09
N ASN A 57 -9.89 4.36 7.23
CA ASN A 57 -10.29 3.63 8.44
C ASN A 57 -10.06 2.11 8.31
N THR A 58 -10.16 1.37 9.42
CA THR A 58 -9.88 -0.08 9.45
C THR A 58 -10.80 -0.88 8.52
N ILE A 59 -12.07 -0.48 8.34
CA ILE A 59 -13.02 -1.16 7.45
C ILE A 59 -12.62 -0.95 5.98
N GLU A 60 -12.22 0.26 5.61
CA GLU A 60 -11.72 0.57 4.27
C GLU A 60 -10.41 -0.16 3.98
N LEU A 61 -9.53 -0.27 4.97
CA LEU A 61 -8.29 -1.05 4.85
C LEU A 61 -8.58 -2.55 4.69
N ALA A 62 -9.53 -3.10 5.46
CA ALA A 62 -10.00 -4.47 5.26
C ALA A 62 -10.64 -4.67 3.88
N THR A 63 -11.35 -3.65 3.37
CA THR A 63 -11.95 -3.65 2.03
C THR A 63 -10.91 -3.66 0.92
N LEU A 64 -9.78 -2.96 1.08
CA LEU A 64 -8.62 -3.08 0.19
C LEU A 64 -8.13 -4.53 0.15
N GLY A 65 -7.93 -5.15 1.32
CA GLY A 65 -7.52 -6.55 1.42
C GLY A 65 -8.53 -7.50 0.79
N ALA A 66 -9.82 -7.26 1.00
CA ALA A 66 -10.89 -8.09 0.44
C ALA A 66 -11.00 -7.93 -1.09
N THR A 67 -10.69 -6.74 -1.62
CA THR A 67 -10.59 -6.51 -3.07
C THR A 67 -9.46 -7.34 -3.69
N LEU A 68 -8.33 -7.46 -3.00
CA LEU A 68 -7.24 -8.36 -3.42
C LEU A 68 -7.66 -9.82 -3.25
N ALA A 69 -8.24 -10.21 -2.12
CA ALA A 69 -8.73 -11.58 -1.88
C ALA A 69 -9.71 -12.05 -2.97
N ALA A 70 -10.57 -11.16 -3.45
CA ALA A 70 -11.56 -11.42 -4.50
C ALA A 70 -11.01 -11.31 -5.93
N GLY A 71 -9.70 -11.39 -6.13
CA GLY A 71 -9.09 -11.36 -7.47
C GLY A 71 -9.33 -10.02 -8.20
N GLY A 72 -9.29 -8.91 -7.45
CA GLY A 72 -9.36 -7.56 -8.00
C GLY A 72 -10.76 -6.95 -8.09
N VAL A 73 -11.79 -7.63 -7.56
CA VAL A 73 -13.16 -7.09 -7.50
C VAL A 73 -13.41 -6.53 -6.11
N ASN A 74 -13.78 -5.26 -6.01
CA ASN A 74 -14.16 -4.69 -4.72
C ASN A 74 -15.51 -5.28 -4.29
N PRO A 75 -15.59 -5.98 -3.14
CA PRO A 75 -16.77 -6.77 -2.79
C PRO A 75 -17.96 -5.93 -2.32
N LEU A 76 -17.74 -4.66 -1.94
CA LEU A 76 -18.82 -3.76 -1.49
C LEU A 76 -19.47 -3.03 -2.67
N THR A 77 -18.66 -2.63 -3.66
CA THR A 77 -19.13 -1.93 -4.85
C THR A 77 -19.41 -2.86 -6.03
N HIS A 78 -19.01 -4.14 -5.92
CA HIS A 78 -19.07 -5.17 -6.96
C HIS A 78 -18.34 -4.81 -8.26
N LYS A 79 -17.44 -3.82 -8.23
CA LYS A 79 -16.70 -3.34 -9.40
C LYS A 79 -15.34 -4.03 -9.50
N ARG A 80 -15.00 -4.53 -10.69
CA ARG A 80 -13.64 -4.95 -11.01
C ARG A 80 -12.73 -3.73 -11.09
N VAL A 81 -11.72 -3.70 -10.23
CA VAL A 81 -10.69 -2.65 -10.17
C VAL A 81 -9.37 -3.15 -10.75
N LEU A 82 -9.04 -4.42 -10.51
CA LEU A 82 -7.83 -5.07 -11.04
C LEU A 82 -8.19 -6.31 -11.88
N GLN A 83 -7.34 -6.61 -12.87
CA GLN A 83 -7.36 -7.90 -13.54
C GLN A 83 -6.93 -8.98 -12.54
N ALA A 84 -7.61 -10.13 -12.53
CA ALA A 84 -7.34 -11.18 -11.57
C ALA A 84 -5.90 -11.70 -11.66
N ASP A 85 -5.37 -11.80 -12.88
CA ASP A 85 -4.01 -12.28 -13.15
C ASP A 85 -2.92 -11.39 -12.54
N ASN A 86 -3.22 -10.13 -12.24
CA ASN A 86 -2.26 -9.21 -11.63
C ASN A 86 -2.19 -9.35 -10.10
N VAL A 87 -3.22 -9.92 -9.46
CA VAL A 87 -3.31 -9.99 -8.00
C VAL A 87 -2.25 -10.90 -7.38
N PRO A 88 -1.94 -12.10 -7.91
CA PRO A 88 -0.88 -12.95 -7.36
C PRO A 88 0.48 -12.26 -7.25
N TYR A 89 0.84 -11.38 -8.19
CA TYR A 89 2.10 -10.62 -8.11
C TYR A 89 2.11 -9.65 -6.93
N ILE A 90 1.00 -8.92 -6.71
CA ILE A 90 0.85 -8.02 -5.56
C ILE A 90 0.96 -8.80 -4.25
N LEU A 91 0.26 -9.95 -4.15
CA LEU A 91 0.29 -10.79 -2.96
C LEU A 91 1.68 -11.40 -2.71
N ALA A 92 2.42 -11.74 -3.76
CA ALA A 92 3.80 -12.20 -3.64
C ALA A 92 4.70 -11.12 -3.04
N GLU A 93 4.65 -9.88 -3.53
CA GLU A 93 5.44 -8.77 -2.98
C GLU A 93 5.06 -8.47 -1.52
N MET A 94 3.77 -8.48 -1.20
CA MET A 94 3.27 -8.38 0.17
C MET A 94 3.82 -9.50 1.07
N MET A 95 3.96 -10.72 0.55
CA MET A 95 4.50 -11.83 1.32
C MET A 95 5.99 -11.66 1.60
N MET A 96 6.76 -11.19 0.61
CA MET A 96 8.22 -11.12 0.72
C MET A 96 8.70 -9.91 1.52
N GLU A 97 8.07 -8.74 1.35
CA GLU A 97 8.58 -7.46 1.91
C GLU A 97 7.50 -6.62 2.63
N GLY A 98 6.28 -7.15 2.79
CA GLY A 98 5.16 -6.39 3.31
C GLY A 98 5.33 -5.83 4.72
N LEU A 99 6.07 -6.54 5.56
CA LEU A 99 6.42 -6.14 6.94
C LEU A 99 7.93 -5.86 7.07
N HIS A 100 8.58 -5.43 5.97
CA HIS A 100 10.00 -5.09 5.91
C HIS A 100 10.87 -6.26 6.42
N GLY A 101 11.90 -5.99 7.23
CA GLY A 101 12.78 -7.00 7.80
C GLY A 101 12.12 -8.01 8.75
N ARG A 102 10.79 -7.95 8.98
CA ARG A 102 10.00 -8.92 9.75
C ARG A 102 9.04 -9.76 8.88
N SER A 103 9.05 -9.58 7.55
CA SER A 103 8.18 -10.36 6.64
C SER A 103 8.40 -11.87 6.76
N GLY A 104 9.63 -12.33 6.96
CA GLY A 104 9.93 -13.75 7.21
C GLY A 104 9.30 -14.29 8.51
N ASP A 105 9.36 -13.53 9.61
CA ASP A 105 8.71 -13.91 10.87
C ASP A 105 7.19 -13.99 10.73
N TRP A 106 6.62 -13.05 9.98
CA TRP A 106 5.19 -12.99 9.69
C TRP A 106 4.74 -14.16 8.80
N ALA A 107 5.48 -14.44 7.73
CA ALA A 107 5.26 -15.61 6.89
C ALA A 107 5.26 -16.91 7.69
N TYR A 108 6.23 -17.05 8.60
CA TYR A 108 6.37 -18.24 9.42
C TYR A 108 5.25 -18.41 10.44
N ARG A 109 4.84 -17.33 11.12
CA ARG A 109 3.86 -17.41 12.22
C ARG A 109 2.41 -17.23 11.79
N VAL A 110 2.17 -16.44 10.75
CA VAL A 110 0.81 -16.06 10.30
C VAL A 110 0.49 -16.67 8.93
N GLY A 111 1.46 -16.76 8.02
CA GLY A 111 1.28 -17.44 6.73
C GLY A 111 0.36 -16.72 5.74
N LEU A 112 0.15 -15.41 5.89
CA LEU A 112 -0.69 -14.60 5.01
C LEU A 112 0.11 -13.44 4.39
N PRO A 113 -0.10 -13.10 3.11
CA PRO A 113 0.39 -11.85 2.53
C PRO A 113 -0.11 -10.67 3.36
N GLY A 114 0.79 -9.76 3.75
CA GLY A 114 0.44 -8.62 4.59
C GLY A 114 1.16 -7.33 4.23
N LYS A 115 0.75 -6.22 4.84
CA LYS A 115 1.45 -4.93 4.76
C LYS A 115 1.26 -4.16 6.05
N SER A 116 2.32 -3.53 6.55
CA SER A 116 2.24 -2.56 7.66
C SER A 116 2.39 -1.11 7.19
N GLY A 117 1.85 -0.17 7.95
CA GLY A 117 2.07 1.26 7.80
C GLY A 117 2.45 1.92 9.14
N VAL A 118 3.26 2.98 9.10
CA VAL A 118 3.71 3.70 10.30
C VAL A 118 2.58 4.46 11.01
N GLY A 119 1.44 4.67 10.34
CA GLY A 119 0.20 5.16 10.96
C GLY A 119 -0.48 4.15 11.89
N GLY A 120 0.09 2.94 12.05
CA GLY A 120 -0.40 1.89 12.95
C GLY A 120 -1.18 0.77 12.27
N GLY A 121 -1.59 0.97 11.01
CA GLY A 121 -2.39 0.00 10.27
C GLY A 121 -1.62 -1.27 9.88
N ILE A 122 -2.26 -2.42 10.06
CA ILE A 122 -1.83 -3.72 9.55
C ILE A 122 -2.90 -4.25 8.61
N LEU A 123 -2.49 -4.72 7.43
CA LEU A 123 -3.32 -5.39 6.44
C LEU A 123 -2.84 -6.83 6.25
N ALA A 124 -3.76 -7.79 6.14
CA ALA A 124 -3.49 -9.14 5.68
C ALA A 124 -4.57 -9.61 4.70
N VAL A 125 -4.22 -10.53 3.80
CA VAL A 125 -5.12 -11.06 2.77
C VAL A 125 -5.19 -12.57 2.89
N VAL A 126 -6.41 -13.12 2.94
CA VAL A 126 -6.67 -14.56 2.76
C VAL A 126 -7.19 -14.75 1.33
N PRO A 127 -6.35 -15.23 0.39
CA PRO A 127 -6.74 -15.31 -1.03
C PRO A 127 -8.01 -16.14 -1.22
N GLY A 128 -8.99 -15.62 -1.96
CA GLY A 128 -10.28 -16.25 -2.20
C GLY A 128 -11.29 -16.14 -1.05
N VAL A 129 -10.95 -15.52 0.08
CA VAL A 129 -11.83 -15.50 1.27
C VAL A 129 -12.10 -14.08 1.78
N MET A 130 -11.08 -13.37 2.30
CA MET A 130 -11.29 -12.08 3.00
C MET A 130 -10.04 -11.22 3.11
N GLY A 131 -10.23 -9.94 3.39
CA GLY A 131 -9.18 -9.03 3.89
C GLY A 131 -9.33 -8.84 5.40
N ILE A 132 -8.20 -8.72 6.10
CA ILE A 132 -8.12 -8.50 7.55
C ILE A 132 -7.33 -7.21 7.77
N ALA A 133 -7.83 -6.34 8.65
CA ALA A 133 -7.11 -5.15 9.04
C ALA A 133 -7.25 -4.85 10.53
N ALA A 134 -6.25 -4.18 11.11
CA ALA A 134 -6.21 -3.66 12.47
C ALA A 134 -5.52 -2.30 12.49
#